data_AF-A0A7W1FQM6-F1
#
_entry.id   AF-A0A7W1FQM6-F1
#
_cell.length_a   1.000
_cell.length_b   1.000
_cell.length_c   1.000
_cell.angle_alpha   90.00
_cell.angle_beta   90.00
_cell.angle_gamma   90.00
#
_symmetry.space_group_name_H-M   'P 1'
#
loop_
_entity.id
_entity.type
_entity.pdbx_description
1 polymer ?
#
loop_
_entity_poly.entity_id
_entity_poly.type
_entity_poly.pdbx_seq_one_letter_code
_entity_poly.pdbx_strand_id
1 'polypeptide(L)'
;ISLILLPFALYFIYQIALEGWGERVARGTVLILAFFPTTFFLNAAYTESLFLALSAGSLWAMRVRRDLLLACVLAGLAAATRNVGVFLVVPLLYEWVERGGLEVGRERWRVVYLALVPSGLVAYMGYLWVRFGDPLLFYSAQEFWNRRHTGPLALVTDIFGEAYGSLQRLFGAQPPADSALGGVIERIHGANDAYALLFLLFTIALFGMGFRALPLSLSLYTLLLIISAVSYGKPATPLMGFPRYILVAFPLFITLATLLEDRRAMGTWLSFSAAVSLVFCAFFVSWRFVA
;
A
#
# COMPACT_ATOMS: atom_id res chain seq x y z
N ILE A 1 -4.60 -8.98 -16.55
CA ILE A 1 -3.32 -8.35 -16.13
C ILE A 1 -3.03 -8.61 -14.66
N SER A 2 -3.91 -8.21 -13.73
CA SER A 2 -3.69 -8.35 -12.28
C SER A 2 -3.39 -9.78 -11.82
N LEU A 3 -4.17 -10.77 -12.30
CA LEU A 3 -3.95 -12.20 -11.99
C LEU A 3 -2.61 -12.74 -12.48
N ILE A 4 -2.10 -12.23 -13.61
CA ILE A 4 -0.83 -12.67 -14.20
C ILE A 4 0.36 -12.08 -13.42
N LEU A 5 0.21 -10.87 -12.89
CA LEU A 5 1.29 -10.15 -12.22
C LEU A 5 1.42 -10.43 -10.74
N LEU A 6 0.33 -10.87 -10.09
CA LEU A 6 0.36 -11.25 -8.68
C LEU A 6 1.44 -12.30 -8.36
N PRO A 7 1.60 -13.40 -9.13
CA PRO A 7 2.70 -14.35 -8.92
C PRO A 7 4.10 -13.71 -8.95
N PHE A 8 4.35 -12.74 -9.83
CA PHE A 8 5.62 -12.02 -9.88
C PHE A 8 5.84 -11.17 -8.64
N ALA A 9 4.80 -10.46 -8.18
CA ALA A 9 4.83 -9.73 -6.92
C ALA A 9 5.21 -10.64 -5.74
N LEU A 10 4.52 -11.79 -5.61
CA LEU A 10 4.81 -12.77 -4.56
C LEU A 10 6.24 -13.31 -4.65
N TYR A 11 6.71 -13.61 -5.87
CA TYR A 11 8.09 -14.06 -6.10
C TYR A 11 9.13 -13.02 -5.65
N PHE A 12 9.00 -11.76 -6.06
CA PHE A 12 9.97 -10.71 -5.68
C PHE A 12 9.96 -10.45 -4.18
N ILE A 13 8.78 -10.38 -3.56
CA ILE A 13 8.63 -10.19 -2.12
C ILE A 13 9.25 -11.38 -1.36
N TYR A 14 9.00 -12.61 -1.80
CA TYR A 14 9.60 -13.81 -1.23
C TYR A 14 11.12 -13.77 -1.31
N GLN A 15 11.70 -13.39 -2.47
CA GLN A 15 13.16 -13.30 -2.63
C GLN A 15 13.79 -12.23 -1.74
N ILE A 16 13.15 -11.05 -1.61
CA ILE A 16 13.60 -10.00 -0.68
C ILE A 16 13.57 -10.50 0.77
N ALA A 17 12.48 -11.17 1.15
CA ALA A 17 12.32 -11.70 2.50
C ALA A 17 13.29 -12.88 2.79
N LEU A 18 13.57 -13.71 1.78
CA LEU A 18 14.49 -14.83 1.87
C LEU A 18 15.93 -14.36 2.12
N GLU A 19 16.40 -13.36 1.37
CA GLU A 19 17.74 -12.81 1.53
C GLU A 19 17.94 -12.15 2.90
N GLY A 20 16.91 -11.47 3.43
CA GLY A 20 17.02 -10.73 4.69
C GLY A 20 16.73 -11.53 5.97
N TRP A 21 15.79 -12.48 5.93
CA TRP A 21 15.25 -13.13 7.14
C TRP A 21 15.06 -14.65 7.00
N GLY A 22 15.45 -15.23 5.87
CA GLY A 22 15.41 -16.67 5.62
C GLY A 22 14.03 -17.23 5.24
N GLU A 23 14.02 -18.53 4.96
CA GLU A 23 12.90 -19.25 4.32
C GLU A 23 11.57 -19.13 5.07
N ARG A 24 11.62 -19.19 6.41
CA ARG A 24 10.42 -19.17 7.25
C ARG A 24 9.66 -17.85 7.11
N VAL A 25 10.37 -16.73 7.26
CA VAL A 25 9.81 -15.39 7.14
C VAL A 25 9.37 -15.12 5.70
N ALA A 26 10.12 -15.60 4.71
CA ALA A 26 9.75 -15.47 3.30
C ALA A 26 8.40 -16.14 2.99
N ARG A 27 8.20 -17.40 3.41
CA ARG A 27 6.91 -18.09 3.27
C ARG A 27 5.81 -17.41 4.06
N GLY A 28 6.09 -17.02 5.31
CA GLY A 28 5.15 -16.30 6.17
C GLY A 28 4.67 -15.00 5.54
N THR A 29 5.58 -14.23 4.94
CA THR A 29 5.28 -12.95 4.27
C THR A 29 4.30 -13.14 3.11
N VAL A 30 4.56 -14.13 2.25
CA VAL A 30 3.68 -14.44 1.11
C VAL A 30 2.32 -14.92 1.58
N LEU A 31 2.26 -15.78 2.60
CA LEU A 31 0.99 -16.25 3.16
C LEU A 31 0.20 -15.11 3.81
N ILE A 32 0.84 -14.28 4.62
CA ILE A 32 0.21 -13.11 5.24
C ILE A 32 -0.37 -12.18 4.18
N LEU A 33 0.40 -11.87 3.13
CA LEU A 33 -0.07 -11.03 2.03
C LEU A 33 -1.25 -11.69 1.30
N ALA A 34 -1.16 -12.98 0.98
CA ALA A 34 -2.18 -13.72 0.25
C ALA A 34 -3.51 -13.82 1.03
N PHE A 35 -3.45 -13.90 2.36
CA PHE A 35 -4.62 -13.98 3.24
C PHE A 35 -4.99 -12.66 3.90
N PHE A 36 -4.33 -11.56 3.57
CA PHE A 36 -4.59 -10.24 4.15
C PHE A 36 -6.06 -9.83 3.91
N PRO A 37 -6.73 -9.09 4.83
CA PRO A 37 -8.17 -8.86 4.72
C PRO A 37 -8.62 -8.15 3.44
N THR A 38 -7.72 -7.41 2.79
CA THR A 38 -7.98 -6.70 1.54
C THR A 38 -7.31 -7.33 0.31
N THR A 39 -6.81 -8.57 0.42
CA THR A 39 -6.13 -9.29 -0.68
C THR A 39 -6.98 -9.47 -1.95
N PHE A 40 -8.32 -9.46 -1.85
CA PHE A 40 -9.21 -9.58 -3.01
C PHE A 40 -9.01 -8.42 -4.02
N PHE A 41 -8.52 -7.26 -3.59
CA PHE A 41 -8.13 -6.17 -4.52
C PHE A 41 -7.00 -6.55 -5.46
N LEU A 42 -6.15 -7.52 -5.10
CA LEU A 42 -5.09 -8.04 -5.97
C LEU A 42 -5.64 -8.96 -7.08
N ASN A 43 -6.86 -9.49 -6.90
CA ASN A 43 -7.53 -10.31 -7.90
C ASN A 43 -8.53 -9.50 -8.74
N ALA A 44 -9.05 -8.41 -8.20
CA ALA A 44 -9.89 -7.47 -8.93
C ALA A 44 -9.14 -6.82 -10.10
N ALA A 45 -9.88 -6.33 -11.10
CA ALA A 45 -9.34 -5.64 -12.28
C ALA A 45 -8.84 -4.23 -11.95
N TYR A 46 -7.91 -4.12 -10.99
CA TYR A 46 -7.27 -2.90 -10.56
C TYR A 46 -5.74 -2.93 -10.71
N THR A 47 -5.13 -1.76 -10.55
CA THR A 47 -3.68 -1.53 -10.71
C THR A 47 -2.81 -2.10 -9.59
N GLU A 48 -3.37 -2.50 -8.46
CA GLU A 48 -2.64 -2.87 -7.24
C GLU A 48 -1.62 -3.99 -7.48
N SER A 49 -2.00 -5.07 -8.15
CA SER A 49 -1.08 -6.19 -8.44
C SER A 49 0.02 -5.82 -9.42
N LEU A 50 -0.29 -4.96 -10.40
CA LEU A 50 0.69 -4.45 -11.35
C LEU A 50 1.69 -3.53 -10.64
N PHE A 51 1.20 -2.58 -9.84
CA PHE A 51 2.03 -1.68 -9.05
C PHE A 51 2.90 -2.47 -8.07
N LEU A 52 2.33 -3.41 -7.33
CA LEU A 52 3.04 -4.24 -6.35
C LEU A 52 4.12 -5.10 -7.01
N ALA A 53 3.84 -5.69 -8.18
CA ALA A 53 4.84 -6.45 -8.92
C ALA A 53 6.01 -5.57 -9.38
N LEU A 54 5.73 -4.37 -9.89
CA LEU A 54 6.76 -3.45 -10.36
C LEU A 54 7.56 -2.82 -9.21
N SER A 55 6.91 -2.42 -8.11
CA SER A 55 7.58 -1.82 -6.96
C SER A 55 8.40 -2.85 -6.18
N ALA A 56 7.87 -4.04 -5.93
CA ALA A 56 8.62 -5.13 -5.33
C ALA A 56 9.73 -5.61 -6.27
N GLY A 57 9.47 -5.72 -7.57
CA GLY A 57 10.48 -6.06 -8.57
C GLY A 57 11.62 -5.05 -8.63
N SER A 58 11.31 -3.75 -8.54
CA SER A 58 12.30 -2.68 -8.45
C SER A 58 13.21 -2.85 -7.23
N LEU A 59 12.62 -3.04 -6.05
CA LEU A 59 13.39 -3.24 -4.82
C LEU A 59 14.14 -4.57 -4.83
N TRP A 60 13.60 -5.63 -5.44
CA TRP A 60 14.29 -6.89 -5.64
C TRP A 60 15.50 -6.75 -6.57
N ALA A 61 15.34 -6.04 -7.69
CA ALA A 61 16.41 -5.79 -8.66
C ALA A 61 17.56 -5.02 -8.00
N MET A 62 17.23 -4.04 -7.16
CA MET A 62 18.25 -3.31 -6.40
C MET A 62 18.86 -4.18 -5.31
N ARG A 63 18.05 -4.81 -4.45
CA ARG A 63 18.53 -5.47 -3.24
C ARG A 63 19.23 -6.78 -3.51
N VAL A 64 18.56 -7.67 -4.24
CA VAL A 64 18.98 -9.05 -4.51
C VAL A 64 19.88 -9.13 -5.74
N ARG A 65 19.45 -8.56 -6.88
CA ARG A 65 20.21 -8.64 -8.14
C ARG A 65 21.36 -7.64 -8.23
N ARG A 66 21.32 -6.58 -7.43
CA ARG A 66 22.29 -5.46 -7.46
C ARG A 66 22.36 -4.75 -8.81
N ASP A 67 21.23 -4.69 -9.51
CA ASP A 67 21.10 -4.03 -10.81
C ASP A 67 20.28 -2.74 -10.68
N LEU A 68 20.98 -1.60 -10.67
CA LEU A 68 20.36 -0.28 -10.57
C LEU A 68 19.52 0.07 -11.79
N LEU A 69 19.95 -0.32 -13.00
CA LEU A 69 19.22 0.03 -14.22
C LEU A 69 17.88 -0.68 -14.26
N LEU A 70 17.88 -2.00 -14.01
CA LEU A 70 16.65 -2.78 -13.93
C LEU A 70 15.73 -2.24 -12.83
N ALA A 71 16.26 -1.89 -11.66
CA ALA A 71 15.50 -1.28 -10.58
C ALA A 71 14.83 0.03 -11.03
N CYS A 72 15.57 0.94 -11.66
CA CYS A 72 15.06 2.22 -12.11
C CYS A 72 14.02 2.10 -13.24
N VAL A 73 14.21 1.14 -14.17
CA VAL A 73 13.22 0.84 -15.24
C VAL A 73 11.91 0.34 -14.62
N LEU A 74 11.98 -0.61 -13.69
CA LEU A 74 10.79 -1.14 -13.01
C LEU A 74 10.09 -0.06 -12.17
N ALA A 75 10.85 0.80 -11.49
CA ALA A 75 10.30 1.94 -10.76
C ALA A 75 9.64 2.98 -11.68
N GLY A 76 10.22 3.27 -12.85
CA GLY A 76 9.62 4.13 -13.88
C GLY A 76 8.28 3.59 -14.37
N LEU A 77 8.20 2.28 -14.63
CA LEU A 77 6.94 1.61 -14.96
C LEU A 77 5.94 1.67 -13.79
N ALA A 78 6.40 1.49 -12.54
CA ALA A 78 5.53 1.61 -11.36
C ALA A 78 4.93 3.02 -11.26
N ALA A 79 5.74 4.06 -11.48
CA ALA A 79 5.30 5.45 -11.50
C ALA A 79 4.32 5.77 -12.65
N ALA A 80 4.44 5.08 -13.78
CA ALA A 80 3.46 5.17 -14.87
C ALA A 80 2.09 4.58 -14.48
N THR A 81 2.07 3.61 -13.57
CA THR A 81 0.82 2.97 -13.13
C THR A 81 0.11 3.77 -12.04
N ARG A 82 0.90 4.36 -11.12
CA ARG A 82 0.40 5.19 -10.00
C ARG A 82 1.43 6.25 -9.68
N ASN A 83 0.97 7.48 -9.42
CA ASN A 83 1.82 8.61 -9.03
C ASN A 83 2.73 8.32 -7.82
N VAL A 84 2.25 7.53 -6.84
CA VAL A 84 3.05 7.13 -5.66
C VAL A 84 4.28 6.28 -6.01
N GLY A 85 4.37 5.73 -7.23
CA GLY A 85 5.55 5.02 -7.70
C GLY A 85 6.80 5.90 -7.78
N VAL A 86 6.64 7.22 -7.91
CA VAL A 86 7.76 8.17 -7.88
C VAL A 86 8.57 8.08 -6.58
N PHE A 87 7.93 7.68 -5.47
CA PHE A 87 8.58 7.56 -4.18
C PHE A 87 9.64 6.48 -4.13
N LEU A 88 9.68 5.54 -5.09
CA LEU A 88 10.75 4.55 -5.22
C LEU A 88 12.12 5.19 -5.46
N VAL A 89 12.20 6.46 -5.89
CA VAL A 89 13.48 7.16 -6.05
C VAL A 89 14.25 7.23 -4.74
N VAL A 90 13.55 7.39 -3.60
CA VAL A 90 14.14 7.54 -2.27
C VAL A 90 14.81 6.24 -1.78
N PRO A 91 14.12 5.08 -1.70
CA PRO A 91 14.75 3.84 -1.27
C PRO A 91 15.82 3.34 -2.26
N LEU A 92 15.66 3.58 -3.57
CA LEU A 92 16.68 3.22 -4.56
C LEU A 92 17.94 4.08 -4.44
N LEU A 93 17.79 5.39 -4.26
CA LEU A 93 18.91 6.29 -4.01
C LEU A 93 19.66 5.89 -2.74
N TYR A 94 18.92 5.59 -1.67
CA TYR A 94 19.53 5.15 -0.40
C TYR A 94 20.35 3.87 -0.58
N GLU A 95 19.78 2.81 -1.17
CA GLU A 95 20.51 1.55 -1.42
C GLU A 95 21.72 1.76 -2.33
N TRP A 96 21.65 2.69 -3.28
CA TRP A 96 22.76 2.98 -4.18
C TRP A 96 23.92 3.68 -3.46
N VAL A 97 23.60 4.65 -2.60
CA VAL A 97 24.58 5.37 -1.78
C VAL A 97 25.21 4.42 -0.75
N GLU A 98 24.40 3.64 -0.03
CA GLU A 98 24.84 2.70 1.00
C GLU A 98 25.84 1.66 0.46
N ARG A 99 25.77 1.36 -0.84
CA ARG A 99 26.66 0.41 -1.53
C ARG A 99 27.92 1.03 -2.11
N GLY A 100 28.25 2.26 -1.75
CA GLY A 100 29.44 2.95 -2.26
C GLY A 100 29.29 3.51 -3.68
N GLY A 101 28.06 3.73 -4.16
CA GLY A 101 27.80 4.32 -5.48
C GLY A 101 28.48 5.68 -5.70
N LEU A 102 28.78 6.41 -4.62
CA LEU A 102 29.49 7.69 -4.64
C LEU A 102 31.02 7.54 -4.68
N GLU A 103 31.57 6.40 -4.26
CA GLU A 103 33.00 6.19 -4.06
C GLU A 103 33.70 5.68 -5.33
N VAL A 104 32.95 5.01 -6.21
CA VAL A 104 33.49 4.42 -7.45
C VAL A 104 33.20 5.35 -8.63
N GLY A 105 34.25 5.91 -9.24
CA GLY A 105 34.13 6.96 -10.26
C GLY A 105 33.15 6.66 -11.41
N ARG A 106 33.11 5.43 -11.92
CA ARG A 106 32.18 5.01 -12.99
C ARG A 106 30.76 4.70 -12.47
N GLU A 107 30.61 4.29 -11.21
CA GLU A 107 29.31 4.08 -10.58
C GLU A 107 28.61 5.41 -10.28
N ARG A 108 29.36 6.48 -9.99
CA ARG A 108 28.81 7.82 -9.73
C ARG A 108 27.91 8.33 -10.85
N TRP A 109 28.26 8.05 -12.11
CA TRP A 109 27.46 8.43 -13.28
C TRP A 109 26.14 7.65 -13.41
N ARG A 110 26.03 6.49 -12.77
CA ARG A 110 24.80 5.69 -12.80
C ARG A 110 23.66 6.32 -11.99
N VAL A 111 23.92 7.37 -11.22
CA VAL A 111 22.87 8.22 -10.62
C VAL A 111 21.87 8.73 -11.65
N VAL A 112 22.29 8.91 -12.91
CA VAL A 112 21.41 9.32 -14.02
C VAL A 112 20.28 8.32 -14.25
N TYR A 113 20.45 7.04 -13.92
CA TYR A 113 19.38 6.05 -14.03
C TYR A 113 18.21 6.34 -13.09
N LEU A 114 18.43 7.02 -11.95
CA LEU A 114 17.34 7.42 -11.05
C LEU A 114 16.37 8.42 -11.71
N ALA A 115 16.80 9.14 -12.75
CA ALA A 115 15.90 9.99 -13.54
C ALA A 115 14.84 9.18 -14.32
N LEU A 116 15.04 7.87 -14.51
CA LEU A 116 14.02 6.98 -15.07
C LEU A 116 12.85 6.75 -14.11
N VAL A 117 13.04 6.90 -12.79
CA VAL A 117 11.97 6.68 -11.81
C VAL A 117 10.77 7.62 -12.01
N PRO A 118 10.93 8.96 -12.11
CA PRO A 118 9.81 9.85 -12.39
C PRO A 118 9.33 9.80 -13.85
N SER A 119 10.05 9.14 -14.77
CA SER A 119 9.78 9.21 -16.21
C SER A 119 8.36 8.77 -16.59
N GLY A 120 7.81 7.76 -15.90
CA GLY A 120 6.44 7.30 -16.13
C GLY A 120 5.39 8.36 -15.80
N LEU A 121 5.57 9.07 -14.68
CA LEU A 121 4.69 10.17 -14.29
C LEU A 121 4.85 11.37 -15.24
N VAL A 122 6.09 11.71 -15.59
CA VAL A 122 6.38 12.81 -16.53
C VAL A 122 5.77 12.54 -17.91
N ALA A 123 5.85 11.30 -18.40
CA ALA A 123 5.21 10.91 -19.66
C ALA A 123 3.68 11.09 -19.60
N TYR A 124 3.05 10.71 -18.48
CA TYR A 124 1.62 10.93 -18.28
C TYR A 124 1.26 12.42 -18.20
N MET A 125 2.06 13.23 -17.49
CA MET A 125 1.91 14.69 -17.45
C MET A 125 2.07 15.32 -18.83
N GLY A 126 3.01 14.83 -19.64
CA GLY A 126 3.19 15.25 -21.03
C GLY A 126 1.98 14.93 -21.90
N TYR A 127 1.41 13.73 -21.77
CA TYR A 127 0.14 13.37 -22.42
C TYR A 127 -0.99 14.32 -22.02
N LEU A 128 -1.14 14.60 -20.72
CA LEU A 128 -2.16 15.51 -20.22
C LEU A 128 -1.98 16.93 -20.76
N TRP A 129 -0.74 17.40 -20.84
CA TRP A 129 -0.43 18.72 -21.38
C TRP A 129 -0.77 18.82 -22.86
N VAL A 130 -0.38 17.84 -23.67
CA VAL A 130 -0.67 17.81 -25.12
C VAL A 130 -2.18 17.70 -25.38
N ARG A 131 -2.91 16.90 -24.60
CA ARG A 131 -4.33 16.62 -24.85
C ARG A 131 -5.29 17.63 -24.22
N PHE A 132 -4.95 18.15 -23.04
CA PHE A 132 -5.86 18.96 -22.21
C PHE A 132 -5.28 20.32 -21.82
N GLY A 133 -4.02 20.62 -22.14
CA GLY A 133 -3.38 21.90 -21.82
C GLY A 133 -2.91 22.05 -20.37
N ASP A 134 -3.20 21.08 -19.50
CA ASP A 134 -2.81 21.09 -18.08
C ASP A 134 -2.06 19.79 -17.68
N PRO A 135 -0.74 19.84 -17.42
CA PRO A 135 0.04 18.67 -16.99
C PRO A 135 -0.34 18.15 -15.60
N LEU A 136 -1.00 18.95 -14.78
CA LEU A 136 -1.40 18.62 -13.41
C LEU A 136 -2.89 18.30 -13.28
N LEU A 137 -3.57 18.03 -14.40
CA LEU A 137 -5.01 17.75 -14.41
C LEU A 137 -5.40 16.60 -13.46
N PHE A 138 -4.54 15.61 -13.27
CA PHE A 138 -4.79 14.50 -12.34
C PHE A 138 -4.88 14.93 -10.86
N TYR A 139 -4.22 16.04 -10.51
CA TYR A 139 -4.20 16.62 -9.17
C TYR A 139 -5.43 17.52 -8.96
N SER A 140 -5.71 18.43 -9.89
CA SER A 140 -6.89 19.29 -9.84
C SER A 140 -8.20 18.49 -9.92
N ALA A 141 -8.22 17.38 -10.68
CA ALA A 141 -9.38 16.50 -10.76
C ALA A 141 -9.78 15.84 -9.43
N GLN A 142 -8.90 15.81 -8.43
CA GLN A 142 -9.24 15.28 -7.10
C GLN A 142 -10.33 16.12 -6.39
N GLU A 143 -10.42 17.41 -6.72
CA GLU A 143 -11.41 18.32 -6.12
C GLU A 143 -12.85 17.90 -6.46
N PHE A 144 -13.09 17.38 -7.67
CA PHE A 144 -14.40 16.82 -8.07
C PHE A 144 -14.85 15.65 -7.18
N TRP A 145 -13.90 14.96 -6.54
CA TRP A 145 -14.16 13.87 -5.61
C TRP A 145 -14.20 14.33 -4.15
N ASN A 146 -14.23 15.64 -3.88
CA ASN A 146 -14.11 16.23 -2.55
C ASN A 146 -12.86 15.75 -1.78
N ARG A 147 -11.81 15.34 -2.50
CA ARG A 147 -10.53 14.97 -1.90
C ARG A 147 -9.64 16.20 -1.87
N ARG A 148 -9.11 16.50 -0.69
CA ARG A 148 -8.26 17.68 -0.48
C ARG A 148 -7.03 17.24 0.28
N HIS A 149 -5.95 17.99 0.11
CA HIS A 149 -4.82 17.85 1.00
C HIS A 149 -5.21 18.41 2.36
N THR A 150 -5.26 17.54 3.38
CA THR A 150 -5.60 17.95 4.75
C THR A 150 -4.32 18.20 5.54
N GLY A 151 -4.25 19.35 6.22
CA GLY A 151 -3.10 19.66 7.09
C GLY A 151 -2.97 18.65 8.25
N PRO A 152 -1.77 18.44 8.82
CA PRO A 152 -1.54 17.36 9.80
C PRO A 152 -2.46 17.40 11.03
N LEU A 153 -2.75 18.60 11.56
CA LEU A 153 -3.62 18.77 12.73
C LEU A 153 -5.08 18.48 12.40
N ALA A 154 -5.58 19.03 11.29
CA ALA A 154 -6.94 18.80 10.81
C ALA A 154 -7.16 17.31 10.47
N LEU A 155 -6.12 16.65 9.93
CA LEU A 155 -6.16 15.24 9.61
C LEU A 155 -6.38 14.38 10.86
N VAL A 156 -5.66 14.66 11.95
CA VAL A 156 -5.85 13.93 13.20
C VAL A 156 -7.27 14.14 13.72
N THR A 157 -7.76 15.39 13.76
CA THR A 157 -9.12 15.67 14.25
C THR A 157 -10.20 15.01 13.40
N ASP A 158 -10.06 15.05 12.07
CA ASP A 158 -11.03 14.44 11.15
C ASP A 158 -11.04 12.92 11.29
N ILE A 159 -9.86 12.28 11.37
CA ILE A 159 -9.74 10.82 11.53
C ILE A 159 -10.42 10.35 12.81
N PHE A 160 -10.09 10.97 13.96
CA PHE A 160 -10.65 10.55 15.24
C PHE A 160 -12.13 10.92 15.37
N GLY A 161 -12.54 12.08 14.82
CA GLY A 161 -13.93 12.53 14.80
C GLY A 161 -14.83 11.59 14.01
N GLU A 162 -14.47 11.25 12.78
CA GLU A 162 -15.26 10.35 11.93
C GLU A 162 -15.22 8.89 12.40
N ALA A 163 -14.10 8.44 12.96
CA ALA A 163 -14.04 7.12 13.60
C ALA A 163 -14.96 7.04 14.82
N TYR A 164 -14.99 8.08 15.67
CA TYR A 164 -15.91 8.16 16.80
C TYR A 164 -17.38 8.18 16.35
N GLY A 165 -17.72 9.01 15.35
CA GLY A 165 -19.06 9.03 14.77
C GLY A 165 -19.46 7.68 14.16
N SER A 166 -18.53 6.97 13.53
CA SER A 166 -18.75 5.62 13.01
C SER A 166 -19.01 4.58 14.10
N LEU A 167 -18.30 4.66 15.23
CA LEU A 167 -18.57 3.82 16.40
C LEU A 167 -19.95 4.11 16.99
N GLN A 168 -20.34 5.38 17.09
CA GLN A 168 -21.69 5.76 17.53
C GLN A 168 -22.77 5.20 16.59
N ARG A 169 -22.56 5.20 15.27
CA ARG A 169 -23.48 4.58 14.31
C ARG A 169 -23.56 3.05 14.47
N LEU A 170 -22.45 2.39 14.84
CA LEU A 170 -22.41 0.95 15.04
C LEU A 170 -23.17 0.50 16.31
N PHE A 171 -23.06 1.27 17.40
CA PHE A 171 -23.72 0.95 18.68
C PHE A 171 -25.04 1.69 18.92
N GLY A 172 -25.36 2.71 18.13
CA GLY A 172 -26.56 3.53 18.26
C GLY A 172 -27.83 2.88 17.70
N ALA A 173 -28.97 3.52 17.97
CA ALA A 173 -30.25 3.14 17.40
C ALA A 173 -30.26 3.44 15.88
N GLN A 174 -30.60 2.43 15.09
CA GLN A 174 -30.66 2.51 13.62
C GLN A 174 -32.11 2.41 13.15
N PRO A 175 -32.46 2.98 11.99
CA PRO A 175 -33.77 2.80 11.38
C PRO A 175 -34.10 1.31 11.20
N PRO A 176 -35.40 0.95 11.15
CA PRO A 176 -35.81 -0.42 10.94
C PRO A 176 -35.24 -0.95 9.63
N ALA A 177 -34.54 -2.08 9.71
CA ALA A 177 -34.01 -2.77 8.55
C ALA A 177 -35.03 -3.79 8.02
N ASP A 178 -35.07 -3.96 6.70
CA ASP A 178 -35.97 -4.91 6.03
C ASP A 178 -35.75 -6.37 6.44
N SER A 179 -34.55 -6.69 6.96
CA SER A 179 -34.22 -8.00 7.52
C SER A 179 -33.16 -7.89 8.63
N ALA A 180 -33.13 -8.85 9.54
CA ALA A 180 -32.11 -8.93 10.59
C ALA A 180 -30.68 -8.99 10.01
N LEU A 181 -30.50 -9.74 8.92
CA LEU A 181 -29.21 -9.82 8.20
C LEU A 181 -28.86 -8.50 7.51
N GLY A 182 -29.82 -7.83 6.87
CA GLY A 182 -29.63 -6.52 6.26
C GLY A 182 -29.17 -5.47 7.28
N GLY A 183 -29.81 -5.44 8.46
CA GLY A 183 -29.44 -4.53 9.53
C GLY A 183 -28.02 -4.77 10.09
N VAL A 184 -27.58 -6.03 10.19
CA VAL A 184 -26.19 -6.34 10.57
C VAL A 184 -25.20 -5.87 9.50
N ILE A 185 -25.51 -6.12 8.22
CA ILE A 185 -24.67 -5.71 7.09
C ILE A 185 -24.52 -4.18 7.06
N GLU A 186 -25.60 -3.43 7.23
CA GLU A 186 -25.57 -1.97 7.26
C GLU A 186 -24.78 -1.42 8.44
N ARG A 187 -24.90 -2.03 9.63
CA ARG A 187 -24.09 -1.65 10.80
C ARG A 187 -22.60 -1.82 10.56
N ILE A 188 -22.19 -2.95 10.00
CA ILE A 188 -20.77 -3.22 9.70
C ILE A 188 -20.28 -2.27 8.60
N HIS A 189 -21.09 -2.05 7.56
CA HIS A 189 -20.75 -1.13 6.47
C HIS A 189 -20.62 0.33 6.95
N GLY A 190 -21.53 0.78 7.81
CA GLY A 190 -21.53 2.13 8.39
C GLY A 190 -20.36 2.41 9.35
N ALA A 191 -19.62 1.36 9.74
CA ALA A 191 -18.41 1.46 10.56
C ALA A 191 -17.11 1.54 9.74
N ASN A 192 -17.21 1.95 8.47
CA ASN A 192 -16.10 2.10 7.54
C ASN A 192 -14.87 2.81 8.13
N ASP A 193 -15.07 4.01 8.65
CA ASP A 193 -13.95 4.81 9.16
C ASP A 193 -13.40 4.26 10.48
N ALA A 194 -14.23 3.55 11.27
CA ALA A 194 -13.77 2.88 12.49
C ALA A 194 -12.82 1.72 12.16
N TYR A 195 -13.15 0.86 11.21
CA TYR A 195 -12.21 -0.19 10.80
C TYR A 195 -11.02 0.39 10.06
N ALA A 196 -11.18 1.43 9.23
CA ALA A 196 -10.06 2.09 8.57
C ALA A 196 -9.06 2.68 9.58
N LEU A 197 -9.55 3.25 10.70
CA LEU A 197 -8.70 3.66 11.82
C LEU A 197 -7.98 2.46 12.45
N LEU A 198 -8.64 1.33 12.67
CA LEU A 198 -7.97 0.12 13.16
C LEU A 198 -6.86 -0.36 12.21
N PHE A 199 -7.08 -0.30 10.89
CA PHE A 199 -6.04 -0.57 9.90
C PHE A 199 -4.89 0.42 9.98
N LEU A 200 -5.16 1.71 10.18
CA LEU A 200 -4.13 2.73 10.36
C LEU A 200 -3.31 2.49 11.62
N LEU A 201 -3.95 2.25 12.76
CA LEU A 201 -3.28 1.96 14.02
C LEU A 201 -2.44 0.68 13.93
N PHE A 202 -3.00 -0.37 13.32
CA PHE A 202 -2.28 -1.61 13.04
C PHE A 202 -1.06 -1.36 12.13
N THR A 203 -1.22 -0.55 11.09
CA THR A 203 -0.14 -0.17 10.17
C THR A 203 0.97 0.60 10.88
N ILE A 204 0.62 1.60 11.70
CA ILE A 204 1.60 2.39 12.47
C ILE A 204 2.32 1.50 13.49
N ALA A 205 1.61 0.61 14.17
CA ALA A 205 2.21 -0.33 15.12
C ALA A 205 3.18 -1.28 14.42
N LEU A 206 2.78 -1.88 13.29
CA LEU A 206 3.67 -2.72 12.48
C LEU A 206 4.88 -1.93 11.96
N PHE A 207 4.68 -0.72 11.43
CA PHE A 207 5.78 0.12 10.97
C PHE A 207 6.77 0.42 12.11
N GLY A 208 6.27 0.81 13.30
CA GLY A 208 7.10 1.10 14.46
C GLY A 208 7.89 -0.10 14.97
N MET A 209 7.27 -1.28 15.03
CA MET A 209 7.94 -2.54 15.38
C MET A 209 8.95 -2.95 14.32
N GLY A 210 8.61 -2.75 13.04
CA GLY A 210 9.43 -3.10 11.89
C GLY A 210 10.60 -2.16 11.66
N PHE A 211 10.55 -0.92 12.16
CA PHE A 211 11.58 0.09 11.88
C PHE A 211 13.00 -0.34 12.28
N ARG A 212 13.12 -1.15 13.34
CA ARG A 212 14.42 -1.72 13.76
C ARG A 212 14.79 -3.02 13.07
N ALA A 213 13.81 -3.74 12.51
CA ALA A 213 14.01 -5.03 11.87
C ALA A 213 14.18 -4.92 10.34
N LEU A 214 13.63 -3.87 9.73
CA LEU A 214 13.68 -3.60 8.31
C LEU A 214 14.86 -2.68 7.97
N PRO A 215 15.58 -2.94 6.86
CA PRO A 215 16.54 -2.02 6.31
C PRO A 215 15.91 -0.66 5.97
N LEU A 216 16.69 0.41 6.11
CA LEU A 216 16.16 1.78 6.02
C LEU A 216 15.49 2.06 4.67
N SER A 217 15.95 1.46 3.56
CA SER A 217 15.29 1.53 2.26
C SER A 217 13.84 1.04 2.29
N LEU A 218 13.57 -0.13 2.87
CA LEU A 218 12.22 -0.68 2.98
C LEU A 218 11.34 0.14 3.93
N SER A 219 11.94 0.67 5.00
CA SER A 219 11.26 1.57 5.93
C SER A 219 10.88 2.90 5.26
N LEU A 220 11.77 3.50 4.46
CA LEU A 220 11.49 4.73 3.72
C LEU A 220 10.39 4.53 2.67
N TYR A 221 10.45 3.42 1.92
CA TYR A 221 9.37 3.05 0.98
C TYR A 221 8.01 2.96 1.69
N THR A 222 7.96 2.24 2.81
CA THR A 222 6.74 2.05 3.60
C THR A 222 6.22 3.36 4.17
N LEU A 223 7.11 4.20 4.72
CA LEU A 223 6.78 5.49 5.29
C LEU A 223 6.15 6.43 4.24
N LEU A 224 6.75 6.51 3.05
CA LEU A 224 6.23 7.36 1.96
C LEU A 224 4.85 6.90 1.48
N LEU A 225 4.61 5.58 1.45
CA LEU A 225 3.27 5.05 1.16
C LEU A 225 2.26 5.36 2.27
N ILE A 226 2.64 5.26 3.54
CA ILE A 226 1.75 5.62 4.67
C ILE A 226 1.40 7.10 4.62
N ILE A 227 2.40 7.97 4.48
CA ILE A 227 2.20 9.43 4.41
C ILE A 227 1.26 9.76 3.25
N SER A 228 1.55 9.25 2.04
CA SER A 228 0.69 9.54 0.88
C SER A 228 -0.73 8.97 1.00
N ALA A 229 -0.90 7.80 1.61
CA ALA A 229 -2.22 7.21 1.82
C ALA A 229 -3.08 8.00 2.81
N VAL A 230 -2.46 8.66 3.79
CA VAL A 230 -3.15 9.44 4.83
C VAL A 230 -3.36 10.88 4.39
N SER A 231 -2.41 11.50 3.68
CA SER A 231 -2.45 12.93 3.31
C SER A 231 -3.56 13.34 2.33
N TYR A 232 -4.27 12.40 1.71
CA TYR A 232 -5.26 12.69 0.65
C TYR A 232 -6.61 11.99 0.90
N GLY A 233 -7.38 12.54 1.84
CA GLY A 233 -8.71 12.05 2.24
C GLY A 233 -9.85 12.97 1.82
N LYS A 234 -11.10 12.52 2.08
CA LYS A 234 -12.28 13.39 2.11
C LYS A 234 -12.56 13.79 3.57
N PRO A 235 -13.03 15.01 3.88
CA PRO A 235 -13.32 15.40 5.27
C PRO A 235 -14.27 14.42 5.99
N ALA A 236 -15.32 13.94 5.30
CA ALA A 236 -16.31 13.02 5.87
C ALA A 236 -15.85 11.54 5.91
N THR A 237 -14.77 11.19 5.19
CA THR A 237 -14.21 9.81 5.14
C THR A 237 -12.70 9.91 4.92
N PRO A 238 -11.94 10.35 5.93
CA PRO A 238 -10.54 10.74 5.77
C PRO A 238 -9.63 9.56 5.41
N LEU A 239 -9.98 8.34 5.83
CA LEU A 239 -9.25 7.10 5.57
C LEU A 239 -9.86 6.25 4.46
N MET A 240 -10.69 6.85 3.60
CA MET A 240 -11.22 6.19 2.40
C MET A 240 -10.07 5.64 1.54
N GLY A 241 -10.10 4.36 1.18
CA GLY A 241 -9.04 3.69 0.42
C GLY A 241 -7.90 3.14 1.27
N PHE A 242 -7.78 3.50 2.55
CA PHE A 242 -6.56 3.26 3.33
C PHE A 242 -6.17 1.77 3.41
N PRO A 243 -7.07 0.83 3.75
CA PRO A 243 -6.72 -0.60 3.81
C PRO A 243 -6.29 -1.20 2.46
N ARG A 244 -6.73 -0.59 1.34
CA ARG A 244 -6.33 -0.96 -0.02
C ARG A 244 -5.00 -0.33 -0.41
N TYR A 245 -4.74 0.92 -0.01
CA TYR A 245 -3.46 1.58 -0.30
C TYR A 245 -2.29 0.96 0.46
N ILE A 246 -2.51 0.47 1.68
CA ILE A 246 -1.44 -0.18 2.45
C ILE A 246 -1.12 -1.60 1.97
N LEU A 247 -2.02 -2.21 1.19
CA LEU A 247 -1.81 -3.54 0.61
C LEU A 247 -0.55 -3.65 -0.25
N VAL A 248 -0.09 -2.52 -0.81
CA VAL A 248 1.13 -2.48 -1.63
C VAL A 248 2.40 -2.11 -0.86
N ALA A 249 2.28 -1.81 0.45
CA ALA A 249 3.40 -1.57 1.36
C ALA A 249 3.93 -2.90 1.92
N PHE A 250 4.43 -3.76 1.02
CA PHE A 250 4.78 -5.13 1.36
C PHE A 250 5.77 -5.34 2.52
N PRO A 251 6.70 -4.40 2.86
CA PRO A 251 7.58 -4.61 4.00
C PRO A 251 6.85 -4.77 5.33
N LEU A 252 5.62 -4.25 5.47
CA LEU A 252 4.80 -4.48 6.66
C LEU A 252 4.45 -5.96 6.84
N PHE A 253 4.27 -6.71 5.74
CA PHE A 253 4.03 -8.15 5.80
C PHE A 253 5.29 -8.92 6.17
N ILE A 254 6.48 -8.42 5.81
CA ILE A 254 7.75 -8.96 6.30
C ILE A 254 7.83 -8.77 7.81
N THR A 255 7.54 -7.57 8.31
CA THR A 255 7.50 -7.31 9.76
C THR A 255 6.50 -8.23 10.46
N LEU A 256 5.28 -8.35 9.95
CA LEU A 256 4.29 -9.22 10.57
C LEU A 256 4.73 -10.69 10.55
N ALA A 257 5.39 -11.15 9.48
CA ALA A 257 5.96 -12.49 9.41
C ALA A 257 7.09 -12.72 10.42
N THR A 258 7.90 -11.70 10.71
CA THR A 258 8.93 -11.78 11.77
C THR A 258 8.33 -11.80 13.17
N LEU A 259 7.16 -11.20 13.38
CA LEU A 259 6.47 -11.21 14.68
C LEU A 259 5.69 -12.51 14.92
N LEU A 260 5.16 -13.12 13.85
CA LEU A 260 4.38 -14.36 13.89
C LEU A 260 5.28 -15.60 13.71
N GLU A 261 6.28 -15.78 14.57
CA GLU A 261 7.20 -16.92 14.49
C GLU A 261 6.52 -18.25 14.84
N ASP A 262 5.54 -18.22 15.74
CA ASP A 262 4.81 -19.39 16.21
C ASP A 262 3.75 -19.85 15.18
N ARG A 263 3.71 -21.16 14.91
CA ARG A 263 2.77 -21.74 13.93
C ARG A 263 1.31 -21.55 14.29
N ARG A 264 0.96 -21.55 15.59
CA ARG A 264 -0.41 -21.30 16.05
C ARG A 264 -0.75 -19.83 15.89
N ALA A 265 0.15 -18.93 16.27
CA ALA A 265 -0.04 -17.49 16.07
C ALA A 265 -0.26 -17.15 14.59
N MET A 266 0.57 -17.70 13.69
CA MET A 266 0.40 -17.58 12.24
C MET A 266 -0.94 -18.18 11.77
N GLY A 267 -1.28 -19.40 12.21
CA GLY A 267 -2.54 -20.05 11.83
C GLY A 267 -3.79 -19.28 12.27
N THR A 268 -3.77 -18.74 13.49
CA THR A 268 -4.85 -17.90 14.03
C THR A 268 -4.98 -16.60 13.25
N TRP A 269 -3.86 -15.93 12.97
CA TRP A 269 -3.86 -14.72 12.14
C TRP A 269 -4.42 -14.99 10.75
N LEU A 270 -3.92 -16.01 10.05
CA LEU A 270 -4.37 -16.36 8.70
C LEU A 270 -5.86 -16.70 8.68
N SER A 271 -6.35 -17.46 9.66
CA SER A 271 -7.77 -17.84 9.75
C SER A 271 -8.67 -16.62 10.01
N PHE A 272 -8.28 -15.78 10.98
CA PHE A 272 -9.00 -14.55 11.28
C PHE A 272 -9.01 -13.60 10.07
N SER A 273 -7.85 -13.37 9.47
CA SER A 273 -7.68 -12.51 8.30
C SER A 273 -8.46 -13.01 7.09
N ALA A 274 -8.49 -14.33 6.86
CA ALA A 274 -9.30 -14.96 5.81
C ALA A 274 -10.80 -14.72 6.04
N ALA A 275 -11.28 -14.88 7.27
CA ALA A 275 -12.69 -14.65 7.60
C ALA A 275 -13.09 -13.18 7.36
N VAL A 276 -12.26 -12.22 7.79
CA VAL A 276 -12.49 -10.79 7.51
C VAL A 276 -12.45 -10.52 6.00
N SER A 277 -11.51 -11.13 5.28
CA SER A 277 -11.40 -11.01 3.82
C SER A 277 -12.65 -11.48 3.09
N LEU A 278 -13.26 -12.58 3.52
CA LEU A 278 -14.52 -13.07 2.95
C LEU A 278 -15.69 -12.09 3.17
N VAL A 279 -15.79 -11.49 4.36
CA VAL A 279 -16.80 -10.47 4.66
C VAL A 279 -16.61 -9.23 3.77
N PHE A 280 -15.38 -8.73 3.66
CA PHE A 280 -15.04 -7.60 2.80
C PHE A 280 -15.26 -7.91 1.31
N CYS A 281 -14.94 -9.12 0.86
CA CYS A 281 -15.21 -9.57 -0.50
C CYS A 281 -16.72 -9.62 -0.78
N ALA A 282 -17.54 -10.11 0.16
CA ALA A 282 -18.99 -10.13 0.01
C ALA A 282 -19.59 -8.71 -0.09
N PHE A 283 -19.08 -7.76 0.69
CA PHE A 283 -19.45 -6.35 0.55
C PHE A 283 -19.05 -5.78 -0.81
N PHE A 284 -17.81 -6.03 -1.24
CA PHE A 284 -17.31 -5.58 -2.52
C PHE A 284 -18.14 -6.10 -3.71
N VAL A 285 -18.46 -7.41 -3.73
CA VAL A 285 -19.26 -8.03 -4.81
C VAL A 285 -20.74 -7.58 -4.75
N SER A 286 -21.23 -7.17 -3.58
CA SER A 286 -22.58 -6.59 -3.43
C SER A 286 -22.63 -5.07 -3.66
N TRP A 287 -21.60 -4.49 -4.30
CA TRP A 287 -21.50 -3.06 -4.63
C TRP A 287 -21.48 -2.13 -3.41
N ARG A 288 -21.21 -2.67 -2.22
CA ARG A 288 -20.95 -1.86 -1.02
C ARG A 288 -19.50 -1.42 -1.04
N PHE A 289 -19.30 -0.15 -0.70
CA PHE A 289 -17.95 0.39 -0.60
C PHE A 289 -17.15 -0.35 0.48
N VAL A 290 -15.96 -0.80 0.11
CA VAL A 290 -14.97 -1.41 1.00
C VAL A 290 -13.65 -0.82 0.57
N ALA A 291 -12.90 -0.29 1.53
CA ALA A 291 -11.56 0.26 1.32
C ALA A 291 -11.42 1.14 0.07
#